data_AF-A0A6S6SZF7-F1
#
_entry.id   AF-A0A6S6SZF7-F1
#
_cell.length_a   1.000
_cell.length_b   1.000
_cell.length_c   1.000
_cell.angle_alpha   90.00
_cell.angle_beta   90.00
_cell.angle_gamma   90.00
#
_symmetry.space_group_name_H-M   'P 1'
#
loop_
_entity.id
_entity.type
_entity.pdbx_description
1 polymer ?
#
loop_
_entity_poly.entity_id
_entity_poly.type
_entity_poly.pdbx_seq_one_letter_code
_entity_poly.pdbx_strand_id
1 'polypeptide(L)'
;MFYLNRSIIMQRVNMNKIITFIILFIIITPSLSVENLDILINTSTYTSIDEKECITLDSDNSGSVQECESFQDIGVKVIEGDIRQSIILTRNEKEYDLAFYSTVSPAFSSLGLKIEWRHEQGNSKNLRGIIVRFEASDDYENEDKVSSYLVVSKITNNEICVVARVSPQKRQNEIARSILDAKKALPCLKNFSNLEK
;
A
#
# COMPACT_ATOMS: atom_id res chain seq x y z
N MET A 1 65.96 40.14 -9.08
CA MET A 1 66.43 41.49 -9.46
C MET A 1 65.20 42.36 -9.60
N PHE A 2 65.10 43.40 -8.75
CA PHE A 2 64.12 44.50 -8.80
C PHE A 2 63.98 45.08 -10.24
N TYR A 3 62.90 45.74 -10.68
CA TYR A 3 62.41 47.08 -10.28
C TYR A 3 61.09 47.35 -11.08
N LEU A 4 59.97 47.75 -10.41
CA LEU A 4 59.32 49.09 -10.37
C LEU A 4 58.61 49.54 -11.68
N ASN A 5 57.55 50.35 -11.73
CA ASN A 5 56.96 51.31 -10.77
C ASN A 5 55.60 51.83 -11.28
N ARG A 6 54.71 52.28 -10.37
CA ARG A 6 54.07 53.62 -10.42
C ARG A 6 53.30 53.94 -9.13
N SER A 7 53.46 55.19 -8.67
CA SER A 7 52.91 55.82 -7.46
C SER A 7 51.47 56.35 -7.60
N ILE A 8 50.80 56.65 -6.48
CA ILE A 8 50.38 58.01 -6.02
C ILE A 8 49.71 57.90 -4.61
N ILE A 9 49.75 59.02 -3.88
CA ILE A 9 49.79 59.23 -2.42
C ILE A 9 48.42 59.58 -1.80
N MET A 10 48.20 59.12 -0.56
CA MET A 10 47.16 59.51 0.42
C MET A 10 47.54 60.77 1.22
N GLN A 11 46.56 61.45 1.82
CA GLN A 11 46.71 62.12 3.13
C GLN A 11 45.33 62.40 3.78
N ARG A 12 45.26 62.73 5.08
CA ARG A 12 45.12 61.85 6.25
C ARG A 12 44.13 62.53 7.23
N VAL A 13 43.39 61.73 7.98
CA VAL A 13 42.27 62.04 8.89
C VAL A 13 42.73 62.74 10.20
N ASN A 14 41.84 63.48 10.87
CA ASN A 14 41.95 63.71 12.32
C ASN A 14 40.63 63.50 13.06
N MET A 15 40.73 62.86 14.22
CA MET A 15 39.70 62.25 15.07
C MET A 15 39.46 63.13 16.31
N ASN A 16 38.20 63.32 16.74
CA ASN A 16 37.77 62.97 18.10
C ASN A 16 36.31 63.33 18.41
N LYS A 17 35.68 62.39 19.12
CA LYS A 17 34.42 62.44 19.88
C LYS A 17 33.11 62.21 19.10
N ILE A 18 32.40 61.18 19.58
CA ILE A 18 30.93 61.02 19.66
C ILE A 18 30.34 59.88 18.79
N ILE A 19 30.30 58.69 19.42
CA ILE A 19 29.05 57.94 19.71
C ILE A 19 28.37 57.24 18.51
N THR A 20 28.53 55.90 18.52
CA THR A 20 27.43 54.91 18.49
C THR A 20 27.02 54.30 17.14
N PHE A 21 27.10 52.95 17.13
CA PHE A 21 26.41 51.97 16.30
C PHE A 21 26.58 52.09 14.78
N ILE A 22 27.52 51.32 14.22
CA ILE A 22 27.32 50.73 12.89
C ILE A 22 27.38 49.21 13.05
N ILE A 23 26.18 48.65 12.98
CA ILE A 23 25.81 47.25 13.14
C ILE A 23 26.56 46.42 12.10
N LEU A 24 27.32 45.45 12.61
CA LEU A 24 27.87 44.33 11.87
C LEU A 24 26.69 43.53 11.30
N PHE A 25 26.30 43.80 10.05
CA PHE A 25 25.33 43.00 9.30
C PHE A 25 26.00 41.67 8.91
N ILE A 26 26.09 40.74 9.86
CA ILE A 26 26.32 39.33 9.56
C ILE A 26 25.09 38.87 8.78
N ILE A 27 25.26 38.68 7.47
CA ILE A 27 24.23 38.08 6.63
C ILE A 27 24.16 36.60 7.01
N ILE A 28 23.41 36.29 8.07
CA ILE A 28 22.96 34.94 8.37
C ILE A 28 21.91 34.65 7.31
N THR A 29 22.31 34.12 6.15
CA THR A 29 21.35 33.52 5.23
C THR A 29 20.77 32.30 5.95
N PRO A 30 19.47 32.25 6.28
CA PRO A 30 18.87 31.00 6.68
C PRO A 30 18.99 30.08 5.46
N SER A 31 19.83 29.05 5.56
CA SER A 31 19.80 27.93 4.63
C SER A 31 18.42 27.30 4.78
N LEU A 32 17.51 27.66 3.87
CA LEU A 32 16.24 26.97 3.70
C LEU A 32 16.59 25.57 3.20
N SER A 33 16.68 24.62 4.13
CA SER A 33 16.65 23.20 3.83
C SER A 33 15.32 22.95 3.13
N VAL A 34 15.35 22.77 1.80
CA VAL A 34 14.20 22.21 1.09
C VAL A 34 14.16 20.75 1.49
N GLU A 35 13.39 20.44 2.54
CA GLU A 35 13.03 19.07 2.84
C GLU A 35 12.20 18.59 1.65
N ASN A 36 12.75 17.65 0.87
CA ASN A 36 11.96 16.95 -0.14
C ASN A 36 10.82 16.28 0.62
N LEU A 37 9.61 16.82 0.46
CA LEU A 37 8.42 16.13 0.90
C LEU A 37 8.27 14.94 -0.05
N ASP A 38 8.79 13.79 0.35
CA ASP A 38 8.47 12.52 -0.28
C ASP A 38 6.96 12.32 -0.13
N ILE A 39 6.22 12.81 -1.13
CA ILE A 39 4.83 12.46 -1.29
C ILE A 39 4.89 10.97 -1.61
N LEU A 40 4.55 10.16 -0.62
CA LEU A 40 4.37 8.73 -0.77
C LEU A 40 3.19 8.52 -1.74
N ILE A 41 3.49 8.54 -3.03
CA ILE A 41 2.53 8.23 -4.09
C ILE A 41 2.45 6.71 -4.14
N ASN A 42 1.27 6.15 -3.95
CA ASN A 42 1.06 4.72 -4.14
C ASN A 42 0.54 4.45 -5.55
N THR A 43 0.95 3.34 -6.14
CA THR A 43 0.52 2.88 -7.46
C THR A 43 0.04 1.44 -7.42
N SER A 44 -0.61 1.00 -8.49
CA SER A 44 -1.17 -0.34 -8.64
C SER A 44 -0.37 -1.16 -9.68
N THR A 45 -0.13 -2.43 -9.37
CA THR A 45 0.23 -3.47 -10.35
C THR A 45 -0.81 -4.59 -10.28
N TYR A 46 -1.00 -5.33 -11.36
CA TYR A 46 -2.02 -6.38 -11.44
C TYR A 46 -1.36 -7.70 -11.79
N THR A 47 -1.72 -8.76 -11.07
CA THR A 47 -1.42 -10.14 -11.46
C THR A 47 -2.70 -10.90 -11.71
N SER A 48 -2.61 -11.94 -12.53
CA SER A 48 -3.75 -12.78 -12.86
C SER A 48 -3.98 -13.85 -11.79
N ILE A 49 -5.26 -14.12 -11.54
CA ILE A 49 -5.75 -15.28 -10.78
C ILE A 49 -6.86 -15.99 -11.55
N ASP A 50 -6.89 -15.83 -12.88
CA ASP A 50 -7.72 -16.67 -13.74
C ASP A 50 -7.24 -18.11 -13.63
N GLU A 51 -8.15 -19.04 -13.35
CA GLU A 51 -7.86 -20.47 -13.16
C GLU A 51 -7.06 -21.06 -14.33
N LYS A 52 -7.25 -20.53 -15.54
CA LYS A 52 -6.53 -20.99 -16.75
C LYS A 52 -5.05 -20.61 -16.77
N GLU A 53 -4.68 -19.61 -15.98
CA GLU A 53 -3.31 -19.10 -15.87
C GLU A 53 -2.62 -19.58 -14.58
N CYS A 54 -3.35 -20.26 -13.69
CA CYS A 54 -2.83 -20.84 -12.47
C CYS A 54 -2.45 -22.33 -12.65
N ILE A 55 -1.56 -22.82 -11.79
CA ILE A 55 -1.14 -24.21 -11.71
C ILE A 55 -1.98 -24.90 -10.63
N THR A 56 -2.78 -25.90 -10.99
CA THR A 56 -3.49 -26.73 -10.01
C THR A 56 -2.49 -27.57 -9.20
N LEU A 57 -2.44 -27.34 -7.89
CA LEU A 57 -1.61 -28.11 -6.96
C LEU A 57 -2.36 -29.31 -6.39
N ASP A 58 -3.65 -29.12 -6.11
CA ASP A 58 -4.54 -30.14 -5.58
C ASP A 58 -5.97 -29.89 -6.07
N SER A 59 -6.74 -30.94 -6.30
CA SER A 59 -8.14 -30.85 -6.69
C SER A 59 -8.86 -32.19 -6.50
N ASP A 60 -10.05 -32.12 -5.93
CA ASP A 60 -10.97 -33.24 -5.78
C ASP A 60 -12.43 -32.78 -5.97
N ASN A 61 -13.39 -33.63 -5.61
CA ASN A 61 -14.82 -33.29 -5.69
C ASN A 61 -15.27 -32.25 -4.65
N SER A 62 -14.41 -31.90 -3.70
CA SER A 62 -14.73 -31.02 -2.57
C SER A 62 -14.12 -29.63 -2.73
N GLY A 63 -13.11 -29.47 -3.60
CA GLY A 63 -12.44 -28.19 -3.82
C GLY A 63 -11.18 -28.27 -4.67
N SER A 64 -10.43 -27.16 -4.67
CA SER A 64 -9.14 -27.08 -5.35
C SER A 64 -8.17 -26.10 -4.67
N VAL A 65 -6.89 -26.31 -4.90
CA VAL A 65 -5.81 -25.39 -4.54
C VAL A 65 -5.01 -25.10 -5.81
N GLN A 66 -4.95 -23.84 -6.18
CA GLN A 66 -4.26 -23.38 -7.38
C GLN A 66 -3.20 -22.36 -7.01
N GLU A 67 -1.98 -22.52 -7.52
CA GLU A 67 -0.90 -21.56 -7.39
C GLU A 67 -0.93 -20.60 -8.58
N CYS A 68 -1.01 -19.30 -8.30
CA CYS A 68 -1.18 -18.26 -9.31
C CYS A 68 0.04 -17.32 -9.35
N GLU A 69 0.02 -16.37 -10.28
CA GLU A 69 1.11 -15.42 -10.47
C GLU A 69 1.44 -14.66 -9.17
N SER A 70 2.67 -14.86 -8.70
CA SER A 70 3.23 -14.20 -7.51
C SER A 70 3.63 -12.75 -7.80
N PHE A 71 3.70 -11.91 -6.77
CA PHE A 71 4.20 -10.54 -6.91
C PHE A 71 5.25 -10.22 -5.84
N GLN A 72 6.43 -9.81 -6.29
CA GLN A 72 7.61 -9.64 -5.44
C GLN A 72 7.93 -10.93 -4.66
N ASP A 73 8.01 -10.86 -3.33
CA ASP A 73 8.27 -11.96 -2.42
C ASP A 73 6.98 -12.64 -1.91
N ILE A 74 5.82 -12.29 -2.49
CA ILE A 74 4.52 -12.82 -2.09
C ILE A 74 4.03 -13.87 -3.09
N GLY A 75 3.97 -15.12 -2.63
CA GLY A 75 3.27 -16.21 -3.29
C GLY A 75 1.75 -16.06 -3.17
N VAL A 76 1.01 -16.54 -4.18
CA VAL A 76 -0.45 -16.49 -4.22
C VAL A 76 -1.00 -17.89 -4.48
N LYS A 77 -1.89 -18.34 -3.60
CA LYS A 77 -2.75 -19.48 -3.87
C LYS A 77 -4.20 -19.06 -3.83
N VAL A 78 -4.97 -19.47 -4.82
CA VAL A 78 -6.44 -19.46 -4.76
C VAL A 78 -6.89 -20.82 -4.25
N ILE A 79 -7.73 -20.80 -3.23
CA ILE A 79 -8.34 -22.00 -2.67
C ILE A 79 -9.85 -21.96 -2.90
N GLU A 80 -10.41 -23.10 -3.23
CA GLU A 80 -11.84 -23.31 -3.30
C GLU A 80 -12.22 -24.50 -2.43
N GLY A 81 -13.30 -24.35 -1.67
CA GLY A 81 -13.96 -25.47 -1.01
C GLY A 81 -15.43 -25.15 -0.79
N ASP A 82 -16.30 -26.12 -1.07
CA ASP A 82 -17.76 -25.94 -0.95
C ASP A 82 -18.27 -24.71 -1.72
N ILE A 83 -17.73 -24.49 -2.93
CA ILE A 83 -18.07 -23.38 -3.84
C ILE A 83 -17.81 -22.00 -3.20
N ARG A 84 -16.74 -21.92 -2.39
CA ARG A 84 -16.30 -20.68 -1.76
C ARG A 84 -14.82 -20.49 -2.03
N GLN A 85 -14.49 -19.40 -2.71
CA GLN A 85 -13.11 -19.07 -3.03
C GLN A 85 -12.49 -18.12 -1.99
N SER A 86 -11.22 -18.35 -1.67
CA SER A 86 -10.40 -17.50 -0.81
C SER A 86 -8.96 -17.45 -1.35
N ILE A 87 -8.13 -16.63 -0.74
CA ILE A 87 -6.71 -16.48 -1.10
C ILE A 87 -5.84 -16.79 0.12
N ILE A 88 -4.81 -17.58 -0.10
CA ILE A 88 -3.67 -17.73 0.81
C ILE A 88 -2.50 -16.96 0.20
N LEU A 89 -1.92 -16.05 0.98
CA LEU A 89 -0.67 -15.37 0.62
C LEU A 89 0.49 -16.03 1.34
N THR A 90 1.61 -16.23 0.65
CA THR A 90 2.81 -16.84 1.24
C THR A 90 3.96 -15.86 1.22
N ARG A 91 4.62 -15.65 2.37
CA ARG A 91 5.84 -14.85 2.50
C ARG A 91 6.81 -15.54 3.42
N ASN A 92 8.06 -15.73 2.99
CA ASN A 92 9.10 -16.41 3.79
C ASN A 92 8.62 -17.77 4.30
N GLU A 93 8.06 -18.60 3.40
CA GLU A 93 7.52 -19.94 3.70
C GLU A 93 6.35 -19.97 4.70
N LYS A 94 5.89 -18.81 5.16
CA LYS A 94 4.71 -18.69 6.02
C LYS A 94 3.48 -18.36 5.21
N GLU A 95 2.43 -19.13 5.40
CA GLU A 95 1.12 -18.93 4.81
C GLU A 95 0.26 -17.99 5.67
N TYR A 96 -0.52 -17.17 4.98
CA TYR A 96 -1.48 -16.21 5.53
C TYR A 96 -2.81 -16.42 4.82
N ASP A 97 -3.67 -17.24 5.39
CA ASP A 97 -5.03 -17.44 4.90
C ASP A 97 -5.88 -16.18 5.20
N LEU A 98 -6.43 -15.57 4.16
CA LEU A 98 -7.32 -14.43 4.30
C LEU A 98 -8.74 -14.82 4.75
N ALA A 99 -9.06 -16.12 4.68
CA ALA A 99 -10.24 -16.77 5.24
C ALA A 99 -11.56 -16.05 4.92
N PHE A 100 -11.79 -15.73 3.64
CA PHE A 100 -12.92 -14.89 3.19
C PHE A 100 -14.29 -15.39 3.64
N TYR A 101 -14.49 -16.72 3.72
CA TYR A 101 -15.68 -17.34 4.31
C TYR A 101 -16.05 -16.71 5.68
N SER A 102 -15.03 -16.47 6.48
CA SER A 102 -15.15 -16.15 7.89
C SER A 102 -14.91 -14.67 8.20
N THR A 103 -14.36 -13.90 7.25
CA THR A 103 -14.00 -12.49 7.43
C THR A 103 -14.76 -11.56 6.48
N VAL A 104 -15.31 -12.09 5.38
CA VAL A 104 -15.95 -11.30 4.30
C VAL A 104 -17.40 -11.73 4.11
N SER A 105 -17.67 -13.01 3.82
CA SER A 105 -19.01 -13.55 3.67
C SER A 105 -18.99 -15.09 3.74
N PRO A 106 -19.90 -15.73 4.49
CA PRO A 106 -20.00 -17.18 4.51
C PRO A 106 -20.86 -17.76 3.37
N ALA A 107 -21.44 -16.92 2.50
CA ALA A 107 -22.19 -17.37 1.33
C ALA A 107 -21.29 -18.04 0.28
N PHE A 108 -21.90 -18.73 -0.69
CA PHE A 108 -21.19 -19.14 -1.91
C PHE A 108 -20.56 -17.91 -2.58
N SER A 109 -19.34 -18.11 -3.07
CA SER A 109 -18.54 -16.99 -3.55
C SER A 109 -17.44 -17.38 -4.51
N SER A 110 -17.13 -16.45 -5.39
CA SER A 110 -16.04 -16.56 -6.36
C SER A 110 -15.20 -15.28 -6.39
N LEU A 111 -13.98 -15.41 -6.90
CA LEU A 111 -13.07 -14.30 -7.09
C LEU A 111 -13.18 -13.75 -8.51
N GLY A 112 -12.91 -12.46 -8.66
CA GLY A 112 -12.60 -11.91 -9.98
C GLY A 112 -11.23 -12.40 -10.48
N LEU A 113 -10.92 -12.09 -11.73
CA LEU A 113 -9.76 -12.66 -12.43
C LEU A 113 -8.40 -12.07 -12.04
N LYS A 114 -8.34 -11.05 -11.17
CA LYS A 114 -7.11 -10.29 -10.90
C LYS A 114 -6.95 -9.90 -9.45
N ILE A 115 -5.70 -9.85 -9.03
CA ILE A 115 -5.26 -9.16 -7.82
C ILE A 115 -4.72 -7.78 -8.20
N GLU A 116 -5.22 -6.73 -7.56
CA GLU A 116 -4.59 -5.42 -7.58
C GLU A 116 -3.63 -5.31 -6.39
N TRP A 117 -2.33 -5.18 -6.67
CA TRP A 117 -1.29 -4.93 -5.69
C TRP A 117 -1.10 -3.42 -5.50
N ARG A 118 -1.26 -2.94 -4.27
CA ARG A 118 -0.91 -1.55 -3.92
C ARG A 118 0.46 -1.49 -3.27
N HIS A 119 1.30 -0.59 -3.78
CA HIS A 119 2.66 -0.38 -3.29
C HIS A 119 3.13 1.06 -3.53
N GLU A 120 4.24 1.43 -2.91
CA GLU A 120 4.88 2.72 -3.12
C GLU A 120 5.38 2.86 -4.56
N GLN A 121 5.15 4.03 -5.16
CA GLN A 121 5.64 4.36 -6.50
C GLN A 121 7.18 4.38 -6.50
N GLY A 122 7.78 3.70 -7.47
CA GLY A 122 9.24 3.56 -7.55
C GLY A 122 9.82 2.47 -6.64
N ASN A 123 9.03 1.87 -5.74
CA ASN A 123 9.46 0.76 -4.88
C ASN A 123 8.37 -0.29 -4.70
N SER A 124 8.30 -1.25 -5.62
CA SER A 124 7.31 -2.33 -5.60
C SER A 124 7.45 -3.29 -4.41
N LYS A 125 8.60 -3.32 -3.74
CA LYS A 125 8.82 -4.13 -2.52
C LYS A 125 8.11 -3.53 -1.31
N ASN A 126 7.83 -2.23 -1.30
CA ASN A 126 7.07 -1.59 -0.23
C ASN A 126 5.56 -1.74 -0.49
N LEU A 127 5.09 -2.98 -0.34
CA LEU A 127 3.69 -3.34 -0.45
C LEU A 127 2.85 -2.69 0.65
N ARG A 128 1.67 -2.19 0.27
CA ARG A 128 0.60 -1.76 1.17
C ARG A 128 -0.42 -2.86 1.39
N GLY A 129 -0.72 -3.61 0.34
CA GLY A 129 -1.73 -4.65 0.40
C GLY A 129 -2.23 -5.06 -0.98
N ILE A 130 -3.32 -5.83 -0.96
CA ILE A 130 -4.04 -6.25 -2.16
C ILE A 130 -5.51 -5.85 -2.12
N ILE A 131 -6.08 -5.70 -3.31
CA ILE A 131 -7.51 -5.52 -3.52
C ILE A 131 -7.94 -6.58 -4.52
N VAL A 132 -8.97 -7.35 -4.17
CA VAL A 132 -9.52 -8.40 -5.03
C VAL A 132 -11.02 -8.24 -5.15
N ARG A 133 -11.54 -8.54 -6.34
CA ARG A 133 -12.99 -8.61 -6.55
C ARG A 133 -13.51 -9.93 -6.00
N PHE A 134 -14.62 -9.86 -5.29
CA PHE A 134 -15.24 -10.98 -4.61
C PHE A 134 -16.74 -10.94 -4.86
N GLU A 135 -17.25 -11.93 -5.56
CA GLU A 135 -18.66 -12.08 -5.88
C GLU A 135 -19.28 -13.00 -4.84
N ALA A 136 -20.30 -12.53 -4.13
CA ALA A 136 -21.00 -13.34 -3.14
C ALA A 136 -22.46 -12.92 -3.03
N SER A 137 -23.34 -13.84 -2.66
CA SER A 137 -24.73 -13.47 -2.34
C SER A 137 -24.81 -12.67 -1.04
N ASP A 138 -25.68 -11.66 -1.04
CA ASP A 138 -26.06 -10.90 0.16
C ASP A 138 -27.19 -11.56 0.95
N ASP A 139 -27.85 -12.54 0.34
CA ASP A 139 -29.06 -13.18 0.82
C ASP A 139 -28.90 -14.71 0.73
N TYR A 140 -28.79 -15.37 1.87
CA TYR A 140 -28.66 -16.84 1.92
C TYR A 140 -29.91 -17.56 1.39
N GLU A 141 -31.06 -16.89 1.34
CA GLU A 141 -32.30 -17.45 0.79
C GLU A 141 -32.44 -17.17 -0.72
N ASN A 142 -31.55 -16.36 -1.30
CA ASN A 142 -31.60 -15.97 -2.71
C ASN A 142 -30.20 -15.93 -3.33
N GLU A 143 -29.68 -17.11 -3.67
CA GLU A 143 -28.35 -17.29 -4.26
C GLU A 143 -28.17 -16.57 -5.61
N ASP A 144 -29.26 -16.24 -6.30
CA ASP A 144 -29.23 -15.53 -7.59
C ASP A 144 -28.86 -14.04 -7.45
N LYS A 145 -28.90 -13.48 -6.24
CA LYS A 145 -28.54 -12.07 -5.98
C LYS A 145 -27.09 -11.93 -5.55
N VAL A 146 -26.20 -12.05 -6.53
CA VAL A 146 -24.76 -11.86 -6.34
C VAL A 146 -24.37 -10.39 -6.34
N SER A 147 -23.64 -9.98 -5.31
CA SER A 147 -23.06 -8.65 -5.15
C SER A 147 -21.54 -8.68 -5.37
N SER A 148 -21.04 -7.68 -6.10
CA SER A 148 -19.62 -7.54 -6.44
C SER A 148 -18.86 -6.65 -5.46
N TYR A 149 -18.19 -7.28 -4.51
CA TYR A 149 -17.38 -6.62 -3.48
C TYR A 149 -15.94 -6.38 -3.94
N LEU A 150 -15.28 -5.43 -3.28
CA LEU A 150 -13.82 -5.40 -3.22
C LEU A 150 -13.36 -5.75 -1.81
N VAL A 151 -12.58 -6.81 -1.69
CA VAL A 151 -11.93 -7.19 -0.44
C VAL A 151 -10.56 -6.53 -0.41
N VAL A 152 -10.29 -5.81 0.68
CA VAL A 152 -9.05 -5.08 0.90
C VAL A 152 -8.27 -5.78 2.01
N SER A 153 -7.06 -6.21 1.69
CA SER A 153 -6.17 -6.88 2.64
C SER A 153 -4.86 -6.12 2.75
N LYS A 154 -4.44 -5.81 3.98
CA LYS A 154 -3.14 -5.16 4.22
C LYS A 154 -2.02 -6.20 4.16
N ILE A 155 -0.84 -5.75 3.75
CA ILE A 155 0.39 -6.51 3.86
C ILE A 155 1.39 -5.68 4.65
N THR A 156 1.86 -6.20 5.77
CA THR A 156 2.90 -5.59 6.59
C THR A 156 4.00 -6.61 6.87
N ASN A 157 5.06 -6.21 7.57
CA ASN A 157 6.10 -7.15 8.01
C ASN A 157 5.60 -8.13 9.07
N ASN A 158 4.53 -7.78 9.80
CA ASN A 158 4.10 -8.51 10.98
C ASN A 158 2.83 -9.34 10.72
N GLU A 159 1.96 -8.85 9.85
CA GLU A 159 0.62 -9.39 9.62
C GLU A 159 0.15 -9.13 8.18
N ILE A 160 -0.59 -10.10 7.65
CA ILE A 160 -1.33 -10.03 6.39
C ILE A 160 -2.76 -10.48 6.71
N CYS A 161 -3.75 -9.64 6.44
CA CYS A 161 -5.14 -9.93 6.78
C CYS A 161 -6.10 -8.98 6.05
N VAL A 162 -7.38 -9.38 6.01
CA VAL A 162 -8.47 -8.53 5.53
C VAL A 162 -8.70 -7.36 6.50
N VAL A 163 -8.85 -6.15 5.96
CA VAL A 163 -9.11 -4.92 6.72
C VAL A 163 -10.41 -4.25 6.34
N ALA A 164 -10.95 -4.53 5.14
CA ALA A 164 -12.24 -4.00 4.72
C ALA A 164 -12.88 -4.85 3.62
N ARG A 165 -14.22 -4.75 3.54
CA ARG A 165 -15.05 -5.18 2.44
C ARG A 165 -15.80 -3.96 1.91
N VAL A 166 -15.60 -3.60 0.64
CA VAL A 166 -16.23 -2.42 0.03
C VAL A 166 -17.40 -2.86 -0.83
N SER A 167 -18.61 -2.48 -0.41
CA SER A 167 -19.86 -2.76 -1.14
C SER A 167 -19.88 -2.18 -2.55
N PRO A 168 -20.68 -2.74 -3.47
CA PRO A 168 -20.91 -2.17 -4.80
C PRO A 168 -21.37 -0.72 -4.70
N GLN A 169 -20.61 0.21 -5.28
CA GLN A 169 -20.95 1.64 -5.30
C GLN A 169 -20.15 2.40 -6.36
N LYS A 170 -20.54 3.65 -6.62
CA LYS A 170 -19.76 4.54 -7.47
C LYS A 170 -18.37 4.76 -6.85
N ARG A 171 -17.32 4.68 -7.67
CA ARG A 171 -15.91 4.85 -7.24
C ARG A 171 -15.40 3.77 -6.26
N GLN A 172 -15.92 2.55 -6.37
CA GLN A 172 -15.55 1.42 -5.51
C GLN A 172 -14.03 1.20 -5.43
N ASN A 173 -13.34 1.23 -6.58
CA ASN A 173 -11.90 1.02 -6.66
C ASN A 173 -11.12 2.14 -5.95
N GLU A 174 -11.50 3.40 -6.14
CA GLU A 174 -10.85 4.54 -5.49
C GLU A 174 -11.01 4.47 -3.97
N ILE A 175 -12.20 4.05 -3.50
CA ILE A 175 -12.45 3.84 -2.07
C ILE A 175 -11.54 2.73 -1.53
N ALA A 176 -11.48 1.57 -2.18
CA ALA A 176 -10.63 0.45 -1.78
C ALA A 176 -9.15 0.85 -1.72
N ARG A 177 -8.66 1.58 -2.74
CA ARG A 177 -7.28 2.10 -2.77
C ARG A 177 -7.03 3.09 -1.62
N SER A 178 -7.95 4.01 -1.37
CA SER A 178 -7.81 4.99 -0.30
C SER A 178 -7.69 4.37 1.09
N ILE A 179 -8.27 3.17 1.29
CA ILE A 179 -8.12 2.43 2.55
C ILE A 179 -6.66 1.99 2.74
N LEU A 180 -6.03 1.41 1.71
CA LEU A 180 -4.61 1.00 1.76
C LEU A 180 -3.63 2.17 1.73
N ASP A 181 -4.03 3.28 1.10
CA ASP A 181 -3.21 4.50 1.01
C ASP A 181 -3.26 5.34 2.29
N ALA A 182 -4.15 5.02 3.24
CA ALA A 182 -4.29 5.75 4.48
C ALA A 182 -3.05 5.56 5.39
N LYS A 183 -2.54 6.65 5.95
CA LYS A 183 -1.39 6.64 6.89
C LYS A 183 -1.71 6.07 8.28
N LYS A 184 -2.96 5.72 8.55
CA LYS A 184 -3.41 5.18 9.85
C LYS A 184 -3.25 3.66 9.87
N ALA A 185 -3.06 3.10 11.08
CA ALA A 185 -3.12 1.66 11.26
C ALA A 185 -4.52 1.14 10.86
N LEU A 186 -4.54 0.05 10.09
CA LEU A 186 -5.76 -0.64 9.67
C LEU A 186 -5.88 -1.92 10.50
N PRO A 187 -6.80 -2.03 11.47
CA PRO A 187 -6.97 -3.27 12.22
C PRO A 187 -7.49 -4.39 11.30
N CYS A 188 -7.07 -5.63 11.55
CA CYS A 188 -7.66 -6.78 10.87
C CYS A 188 -9.14 -6.92 11.23
N LEU A 189 -9.96 -7.33 10.26
CA LEU A 189 -11.32 -7.77 10.54
C LEU A 189 -11.27 -9.05 11.38
N LYS A 190 -12.17 -9.14 12.35
CA LYS A 190 -12.34 -10.37 13.14
C LYS A 190 -13.12 -11.38 12.33
N ASN A 191 -12.75 -12.63 12.49
CA ASN A 191 -13.53 -13.76 12.01
C ASN A 191 -14.91 -13.78 12.73
N PHE A 192 -15.99 -14.05 12.00
CA PHE A 192 -17.35 -14.16 12.54
C PHE A 192 -17.44 -15.15 13.72
N SER A 193 -16.65 -16.23 13.71
CA SER A 193 -16.57 -17.21 14.80
C SER A 193 -16.00 -16.67 16.12
N ASN A 194 -15.30 -15.53 16.09
CA ASN A 194 -14.75 -14.88 17.27
C ASN A 194 -15.69 -13.79 17.86
N LEU A 195 -16.90 -13.65 17.31
CA LEU A 195 -17.93 -12.73 17.81
C LEU A 195 -18.97 -13.41 18.71
N GLU A 196 -18.93 -14.74 18.82
CA GLU A 196 -19.85 -15.56 19.64
C GLU A 196 -19.24 -15.98 21.00
N LYS A 197 -18.10 -15.41 21.39
CA LYS A 197 -17.45 -15.61 22.70
C LYS A 197 -17.32 -14.28 23.43
#